data_AF-A0A6I3UAZ3-F1
#
_entry.id   AF-A0A6I3UAZ3-F1
#
_cell.length_a   1.000
_cell.length_b   1.000
_cell.length_c   1.000
_cell.angle_alpha   90.00
_cell.angle_beta   90.00
_cell.angle_gamma   90.00
#
_symmetry.space_group_name_H-M   'P 1'
#
loop_
_entity.id
_entity.type
_entity.pdbx_description
1 polymer ?
#
loop_
_entity_poly.entity_id
_entity_poly.type
_entity_poly.pdbx_seq_one_letter_code
_entity_poly.pdbx_strand_id
1 'polypeptide(L)' 'FEDNEAAVADFKSGKRNADKAFTGFLMKATKGQANPQVALKLLAQELAKLKDSE' A
#
# COMPACT_ATOMS: atom_id res chain seq x y z
N PHE A 1 5.13 0.22 7.54
CA PHE A 1 5.58 0.90 6.31
C PHE A 1 6.64 1.97 6.60
N GLU A 2 7.26 1.98 7.79
CA GLU A 2 8.23 3.00 8.19
C GLU A 2 9.47 3.05 7.26
N ASP A 3 9.86 1.93 6.66
CA ASP A 3 10.97 1.88 5.69
C ASP A 3 10.65 2.42 4.29
N ASN A 4 9.41 2.84 4.02
CA ASN A 4 8.99 3.32 2.69
C ASN A 4 8.21 4.65 2.79
N GLU A 5 8.78 5.61 3.51
CA GLU A 5 8.23 6.97 3.64
C GLU A 5 7.89 7.60 2.28
N ALA A 6 8.70 7.35 1.24
CA ALA A 6 8.45 7.84 -0.11
C ALA A 6 7.15 7.29 -0.72
N ALA A 7 6.85 6.01 -0.51
CA ALA A 7 5.61 5.39 -1.01
C ALA A 7 4.39 5.91 -0.24
N VAL A 8 4.54 6.16 1.06
CA VAL A 8 3.50 6.76 1.90
C VAL A 8 3.25 8.22 1.48
N ALA A 9 4.30 8.98 1.18
CA ALA A 9 4.19 10.35 0.68
C ALA A 9 3.55 10.41 -0.71
N ASP A 10 3.95 9.54 -1.64
CA ASP A 10 3.31 9.43 -2.96
C ASP A 10 1.82 9.04 -2.84
N PHE A 11 1.45 8.17 -1.91
CA PHE A 11 0.06 7.85 -1.64
C PHE A 11 -0.73 9.04 -1.04
N LYS A 12 -0.17 9.70 -0.03
CA LYS A 12 -0.77 10.90 0.58
C LYS A 12 -0.98 12.02 -0.46
N SER A 13 -0.10 12.11 -1.46
CA SER A 13 -0.25 13.06 -2.58
C SER A 13 -1.38 12.74 -3.56
N GLY A 14 -2.10 11.62 -3.39
CA GLY A 14 -3.21 11.20 -4.24
C GLY A 14 -2.78 10.55 -5.56
N LYS A 15 -1.51 10.17 -5.67
CA LYS A 15 -0.94 9.55 -6.86
C LYS A 15 -1.46 8.11 -6.96
N ARG A 16 -2.38 7.87 -7.90
CA ARG A 16 -2.95 6.54 -8.27
C ARG A 16 -1.92 5.43 -8.53
N ASN A 17 -0.63 5.75 -8.66
CA ASN A 17 0.44 4.79 -8.88
C ASN A 17 1.00 4.18 -7.58
N ALA A 18 0.71 4.75 -6.41
CA ALA A 18 1.21 4.22 -5.14
C ALA A 18 0.68 2.80 -4.86
N ASP A 19 -0.56 2.50 -5.25
CA ASP A 19 -1.20 1.19 -5.06
C ASP A 19 -0.41 0.04 -5.70
N LYS A 20 0.18 0.29 -6.88
CA LYS A 20 1.01 -0.71 -7.59
C LYS A 20 2.35 -0.93 -6.89
N ALA A 21 2.98 0.13 -6.39
CA ALA A 21 4.24 0.03 -5.65
C ALA A 21 4.05 -0.79 -4.38
N PHE A 22 3.01 -0.48 -3.61
CA PHE A 22 2.67 -1.22 -2.39
C PHE A 22 2.28 -2.68 -2.65
N THR A 23 1.58 -2.97 -3.75
CA THR A 23 1.30 -4.35 -4.16
C THR A 23 2.61 -5.11 -4.42
N GLY A 24 3.59 -4.48 -5.09
CA GLY A 24 4.93 -5.05 -5.29
C GLY A 24 5.66 -5.32 -3.98
N PHE A 25 5.64 -4.37 -3.05
CA PHE A 25 6.22 -4.55 -1.71
C PHE A 25 5.55 -5.70 -0.94
N LEU A 26 4.22 -5.76 -0.98
CA LEU A 26 3.44 -6.78 -0.29
C LEU A 26 3.70 -8.18 -0.87
N MET A 27 3.80 -8.31 -2.19
CA MET A 27 4.18 -9.56 -2.85
C MET A 27 5.60 -9.99 -2.49
N LYS A 28 6.55 -9.05 -2.40
CA LYS A 28 7.93 -9.35 -1.98
C LYS A 28 8.00 -9.79 -0.51
N ALA A 29 7.31 -9.09 0.39
CA ALA A 29 7.26 -9.40 1.81
C ALA A 29 6.62 -10.77 2.07
N THR A 30 5.56 -11.09 1.32
CA THR A 30 4.84 -12.38 1.42
C THR A 30 5.44 -13.46 0.53
N LYS A 31 6.57 -13.20 -0.16
CA LYS A 31 7.22 -14.12 -1.09
C LYS A 31 6.26 -14.74 -2.11
N GLY A 32 5.30 -13.95 -2.60
CA GLY A 32 4.28 -14.37 -3.56
C GLY A 32 3.20 -15.30 -2.99
N GLN A 33 3.13 -15.47 -1.67
CA GLN A 33 2.12 -16.32 -1.02
C GLN A 33 0.78 -15.60 -0.84
N ALA A 34 0.77 -14.26 -0.83
CA ALA A 34 -0.47 -13.51 -0.68
C ALA A 34 -1.30 -13.50 -1.96
N ASN A 35 -2.63 -13.60 -1.80
CA ASN A 35 -3.56 -13.39 -2.91
C ASN A 35 -3.58 -11.91 -3.32
N PRO A 36 -3.27 -11.55 -4.58
CA PRO A 36 -3.17 -10.16 -5.04
C PRO A 36 -4.44 -9.33 -4.83
N GLN A 37 -5.63 -9.93 -4.98
CA GLN A 37 -6.90 -9.21 -4.86
C GLN A 37 -7.19 -8.84 -3.41
N VAL A 38 -6.95 -9.78 -2.50
CA VAL A 38 -7.13 -9.59 -1.05
C VAL A 38 -6.10 -8.61 -0.51
N ALA A 39 -4.84 -8.78 -0.93
CA ALA A 39 -3.74 -7.88 -0.64
C ALA A 39 -4.03 -6.43 -1.02
N LEU A 40 -4.52 -6.20 -2.25
CA LEU A 40 -4.88 -4.87 -2.74
C LEU A 40 -6.04 -4.26 -1.93
N LYS A 41 -7.04 -5.08 -1.57
CA LYS A 41 -8.18 -4.62 -0.76
C LYS A 41 -7.77 -4.21 0.65
N LEU A 42 -6.97 -5.03 1.34
CA LEU A 42 -6.46 -4.69 2.67
C LEU A 42 -5.57 -3.44 2.62
N LEU A 43 -4.72 -3.34 1.61
CA LEU A 43 -3.87 -2.18 1.41
C LEU A 43 -4.71 -0.90 1.26
N ALA A 44 -5.71 -0.90 0.37
CA ALA A 44 -6.60 0.24 0.18
C ALA A 44 -7.36 0.62 1.48
N GLN A 45 -7.75 -0.37 2.29
CA GLN A 45 -8.41 -0.15 3.58
C GLN A 45 -7.49 0.50 4.60
N GLU A 46 -6.26 0.00 4.77
CA GLU A 46 -5.27 0.58 5.70
C GLU A 46 -4.83 1.97 5.26
N LEU A 47 -4.69 2.17 3.96
CA LEU A 47 -4.38 3.47 3.37
C LEU A 47 -5.53 4.48 3.51
N ALA A 48 -6.80 4.04 3.43
CA ALA A 48 -7.96 4.88 3.71
C ALA A 48 -8.00 5.30 5.19
N LYS A 49 -7.74 4.37 6.13
CA LYS A 49 -7.64 4.68 7.57
C LYS A 49 -6.55 5.73 7.87
N LEU A 50 -5.43 5.67 7.16
CA LEU A 50 -4.34 6.66 7.28
C LEU A 50 -4.74 8.06 6.81
N LYS A 51 -5.76 8.18 5.95
CA LYS A 51 -6.27 9.46 5.45
C LYS A 51 -7.35 10.06 6.34
N ASP A 52 -8.12 9.23 7.04
CA ASP A 52 -9.19 9.65 7.96
C ASP A 52 -8.69 9.93 9.39
N SER A 53 -7.40 9.69 9.67
CA SER A 53 -6.77 9.95 10.99
C SER A 53 -6.04 11.29 11.06
N GLU A 54 -6.35 12.24 10.17
CA GLU A 54 -5.92 13.65 10.22
C GLU A 54 -6.99 14.54 10.85
#